data_AF-A0A645HJJ6-F1
#
_entry.id   AF-A0A645HJJ6-F1
#
_cell.length_a   1.000
_cell.length_b   1.000
_cell.length_c   1.000
_cell.angle_alpha   90.00
_cell.angle_beta   90.00
_cell.angle_gamma   90.00
#
_symmetry.space_group_name_H-M   'P 1'
#
loop_
_entity.id
_entity.type
_entity.pdbx_description
1 polymer ?
#
loop_
_entity_poly.entity_id
_entity_poly.type
_entity_poly.pdbx_seq_one_letter_code
_entity_poly.pdbx_strand_id
1 'polypeptide(L)' 'MVASASVVFDVVALPPDTPVIKLAQKLGKKTISGAEVIALQAFEQFAMYTGVRPDDALISEAAEFARAG' A
#
# COMPACT_ATOMS: atom_id res chain seq x y z
N MET A 1 -2.44 -5.85 22.01
CA MET A 1 -2.60 -4.73 21.05
C MET A 1 -3.06 -5.22 19.68
N VAL A 2 -2.30 -6.03 18.92
CA VAL A 2 -2.77 -6.54 17.60
C VAL A 2 -3.95 -7.51 17.69
N ALA A 3 -3.95 -8.44 18.66
CA ALA A 3 -5.02 -9.43 18.81
C ALA A 3 -6.40 -8.81 19.09
N SER A 4 -6.44 -7.68 19.79
CA SER A 4 -7.65 -6.91 20.11
C SER A 4 -8.07 -5.93 19.01
N ALA A 5 -7.25 -5.73 17.98
CA ALA A 5 -7.55 -4.81 16.89
C ALA A 5 -8.43 -5.48 15.81
N SER A 6 -9.20 -4.65 15.09
CA SER A 6 -9.95 -5.05 13.90
C SER A 6 -9.17 -4.78 12.60
N VAL A 7 -8.34 -3.74 12.60
CA VAL A 7 -7.54 -3.29 11.45
C VAL A 7 -6.13 -2.95 11.93
N VAL A 8 -5.13 -3.31 11.14
CA VAL A 8 -3.73 -2.90 11.31
C VAL A 8 -3.30 -2.12 10.09
N PHE A 9 -2.91 -0.87 10.31
CA PHE A 9 -2.38 0.01 9.27
C PHE A 9 -0.91 0.29 9.59
N ASP A 10 -0.01 -0.16 8.71
CA ASP A 10 1.42 0.08 8.80
C ASP A 10 1.88 0.89 7.58
N VAL A 11 2.61 1.99 7.82
CA VAL A 11 3.03 2.94 6.77
C VAL A 11 4.45 2.63 6.25
N VAL A 12 5.12 1.61 6.79
CA VAL A 12 6.39 1.14 6.23
C VAL A 12 6.16 0.61 4.81
N ALA A 13 6.79 1.26 3.83
CA ALA A 13 6.62 0.92 2.40
C ALA A 13 7.59 -0.18 1.93
N LEU A 14 8.82 -0.23 2.47
CA LEU A 14 9.83 -1.22 2.08
C LEU A 14 10.63 -1.73 3.31
N PRO A 15 10.60 -3.04 3.60
CA PRO A 15 9.71 -4.05 3.03
C PRO A 15 8.26 -3.90 3.56
N PRO A 16 7.23 -4.17 2.74
CA PRO A 16 5.83 -4.04 3.15
C PRO A 16 5.37 -5.10 4.16
N ASP A 17 6.01 -6.28 4.16
CA ASP A 17 5.72 -7.37 5.11
C ASP A 17 6.47 -7.19 6.43
N THR A 18 6.10 -6.15 7.16
CA THR A 18 6.67 -5.89 8.50
C THR A 18 6.26 -6.97 9.50
N PRO A 19 6.97 -7.11 10.63
CA PRO A 19 6.56 -8.01 11.70
C PRO A 19 5.13 -7.79 12.19
N VAL A 20 4.63 -6.54 12.18
CA VAL A 20 3.26 -6.22 12.63
C VAL A 20 2.23 -6.64 11.59
N ILE A 21 2.51 -6.46 10.30
CA ILE A 21 1.66 -6.90 9.20
C ILE A 21 1.57 -8.43 9.16
N LYS A 22 2.71 -9.12 9.27
CA LYS A 22 2.76 -10.59 9.35
C LYS A 22 1.93 -11.13 10.52
N LEU A 23 2.05 -10.50 11.69
CA LEU A 23 1.26 -10.88 12.86
C LEU A 23 -0.24 -10.63 12.65
N ALA A 24 -0.60 -9.50 12.04
CA ALA A 24 -1.98 -9.14 11.73
C ALA A 24 -2.63 -10.14 10.75
N GLN A 25 -1.93 -10.49 9.67
CA GLN A 25 -2.36 -11.50 8.70
C GLN A 25 -2.53 -12.88 9.36
N LYS A 26 -1.56 -13.31 10.19
CA LYS A 26 -1.65 -14.57 10.94
C LYS A 26 -2.88 -14.62 11.86
N LEU A 27 -3.31 -13.48 12.38
CA LEU A 27 -4.47 -13.35 13.26
C LEU A 27 -5.77 -13.04 12.48
N GLY A 28 -5.76 -13.11 11.15
CA GLY A 28 -6.93 -12.86 10.30
C GLY A 28 -7.44 -11.42 10.37
N LYS A 29 -6.57 -10.45 10.69
CA LYS A 29 -6.94 -9.04 10.79
C LYS A 29 -6.87 -8.39 9.41
N LYS A 30 -7.73 -7.38 9.18
CA LYS A 30 -7.62 -6.53 8.00
C LYS A 30 -6.31 -5.74 8.07
N THR A 31 -5.53 -5.74 7.00
CA THR A 31 -4.28 -4.99 6.90
C THR A 31 -4.37 -3.90 5.85
N ILE A 32 -3.70 -2.76 6.10
CA ILE A 32 -3.44 -1.70 5.13
C ILE A 32 -1.93 -1.48 5.13
N SER A 33 -1.28 -1.54 3.96
CA SER A 33 0.19 -1.51 3.83
C SER A 33 0.70 -0.17 3.32
N GLY A 34 1.90 0.23 3.75
CA GLY A 34 2.58 1.42 3.27
C GLY A 34 2.91 1.35 1.77
N ALA A 35 3.01 0.15 1.18
CA ALA A 35 3.17 -0.01 -0.26
C ALA A 35 1.94 0.44 -1.07
N GLU A 36 0.73 0.30 -0.52
CA GLU A 36 -0.49 0.82 -1.15
C GLU A 36 -0.54 2.35 -1.00
N VAL A 37 -0.13 2.86 0.17
CA VAL A 37 -0.11 4.31 0.44
C VAL A 37 0.87 5.04 -0.46
N ILE A 38 2.10 4.53 -0.62
CA ILE A 38 3.14 5.19 -1.44
C ILE A 38 2.74 5.24 -2.93
N ALA A 39 2.03 4.22 -3.42
CA ALA A 39 1.51 4.20 -4.79
C ALA A 39 0.36 5.19 -4.96
N LEU A 40 -0.61 5.19 -4.03
CA LEU A 40 -1.78 6.06 -4.13
C LEU A 40 -1.42 7.54 -4.02
N GLN A 41 -0.51 7.91 -3.11
CA GLN A 41 -0.07 9.30 -2.99
C GLN A 41 0.63 9.81 -4.27
N ALA A 42 1.43 8.95 -4.91
CA ALA A 42 2.14 9.31 -6.14
C ALA A 42 1.16 9.47 -7.31
N PHE A 43 0.11 8.66 -7.35
CA PHE A 43 -0.97 8.80 -8.34
C PHE A 43 -1.76 10.10 -8.17
N GLU A 44 -2.08 10.49 -6.92
CA GLU A 44 -2.74 11.77 -6.69
C GLU A 44 -1.87 12.95 -7.15
N GLN A 45 -0.56 12.88 -6.91
CA GLN A 45 0.38 13.86 -7.42
C GLN A 45 0.43 13.87 -8.96
N PHE A 46 0.52 12.70 -9.60
CA PHE A 46 0.52 12.57 -11.06
C PHE A 46 -0.69 13.27 -11.68
N ALA A 47 -1.88 13.04 -11.13
CA ALA A 47 -3.09 13.66 -11.65
C ALA A 47 -3.16 15.16 -11.37
N MET A 48 -2.69 15.62 -10.21
CA MET A 48 -2.59 17.06 -9.93
C MET A 48 -1.65 17.76 -10.91
N TYR A 49 -0.57 17.11 -11.32
CA TYR A 49 0.43 17.70 -12.21
C TYR A 49 0.04 17.62 -13.69
N THR A 50 -0.62 16.54 -14.11
CA THR A 50 -0.90 16.26 -15.53
C THR A 50 -2.36 16.50 -15.93
N GLY A 51 -3.28 16.55 -14.97
CA GLY A 51 -4.72 16.52 -15.21
C GLY A 51 -5.24 15.16 -15.68
N VAL A 52 -4.38 14.13 -15.77
CA VAL A 52 -4.74 12.79 -16.27
C VAL A 52 -4.94 11.84 -15.09
N ARG A 53 -6.04 11.09 -15.11
CA ARG A 53 -6.33 9.99 -14.18
C ARG A 53 -6.19 8.65 -14.89
N PRO A 54 -5.03 7.95 -14.75
CA PRO A 54 -4.88 6.58 -15.20
C PRO A 54 -5.94 5.65 -14.60
N ASP A 55 -6.27 4.56 -15.30
CA ASP A 55 -7.14 3.52 -14.78
C ASP A 55 -6.42 2.60 -13.78
N ASP A 56 -7.20 1.81 -13.04
CA ASP A 56 -6.67 0.93 -11.99
C ASP A 56 -5.67 -0.10 -12.52
N ALA A 57 -5.83 -0.53 -13.79
CA ALA A 57 -4.92 -1.48 -14.42
C ALA A 57 -3.53 -0.88 -14.64
N LEU A 58 -3.47 0.33 -15.20
CA LEU A 58 -2.22 1.05 -15.42
C LEU A 58 -1.55 1.46 -14.10
N ILE A 59 -2.33 1.79 -13.06
CA ILE A 59 -1.80 2.06 -11.72
C ILE A 59 -1.13 0.80 -11.16
N SER A 60 -1.78 -0.36 -11.28
CA SER A 60 -1.23 -1.63 -10.78
C SER A 60 0.08 -1.97 -11.48
N GLU A 61 0.12 -1.86 -12.81
CA GLU A 61 1.32 -2.12 -13.62
C GLU A 61 2.48 -1.20 -13.22
N ALA A 62 2.22 0.11 -13.12
CA ALA A 62 3.23 1.09 -12.73
C ALA A 62 3.76 0.85 -11.32
N ALA A 63 2.89 0.48 -10.38
CA ALA A 63 3.27 0.17 -9.01
C ALA A 63 4.09 -1.13 -8.90
N GLU A 64 3.79 -2.15 -9.71
CA GLU A 64 4.60 -3.37 -9.81
C GLU A 64 5.99 -3.07 -10.38
N PHE A 65 6.06 -2.32 -11.47
CA PHE A 65 7.32 -1.91 -12.09
C PHE A 65 8.21 -1.14 -11.10
N ALA A 66 7.64 -0.17 -10.37
CA ALA A 66 8.38 0.63 -9.39
C ALA A 66 8.89 -0.16 -8.18
N ARG A 67 8.27 -1.30 -7.83
CA ARG A 67 8.73 -2.20 -6.76
C ARG A 67 9.82 -3.17 -7.21
N ALA A 68 9.96 -3.40 -8.52
CA ALA A 68 10.93 -4.33 -9.08
C ALA A 68 12.34 -3.71 -9.25
N GLY A 69 12.44 -2.38 -9.24
CA GLY A 69 13.70 -1.62 -9.29
C GLY A 69 14.24 -1.29 -7.91
#